data_AF-A0A3S4LYV1-F1
#
_entry.id   AF-A0A3S4LYV1-F1
#
_cell.length_a   1.000
_cell.length_b   1.000
_cell.length_c   1.000
_cell.angle_alpha   90.00
_cell.angle_beta   90.00
_cell.angle_gamma   90.00
#
_symmetry.space_group_name_H-M   'P 1'
#
loop_
_entity.id
_entity.type
_entity.pdbx_description
1 polymer ?
#
loop_
_entity_poly.entity_id
_entity_poly.type
_entity_poly.pdbx_seq_one_letter_code
_entity_poly.pdbx_strand_id
1 'polypeptide(L)'
;MFKQNRPVDLILPLQNQLRHLTHIVGVDKLAPATTALALSQIIDRSEPLQSDINIHGDELAAVLFTSGTEGMPKGVMLTHNNILASDTGVLRAVEF
;
A
#
# COMPACT_ATOMS: atom_id res chain seq x y z
N MET A 1 4.53 13.94 14.94
CA MET A 1 3.31 13.18 15.25
C MET A 1 3.27 11.80 14.58
N PHE A 2 3.65 11.64 13.31
CA PHE A 2 3.92 10.30 12.72
C PHE A 2 4.99 9.48 13.48
N LYS A 3 5.93 10.16 14.17
CA LYS A 3 6.91 9.53 15.06
C LYS A 3 6.33 9.01 16.38
N GLN A 4 5.09 9.40 16.74
CA GLN A 4 4.45 9.03 18.00
C GLN A 4 3.35 7.98 17.84
N ASN A 5 2.83 7.78 16.61
CA ASN A 5 1.83 6.75 16.30
C ASN A 5 2.45 5.73 15.34
N ARG A 6 2.32 4.44 15.64
CA ARG A 6 2.77 3.39 14.70
C ARG A 6 1.75 3.36 13.56
N PRO A 7 2.15 3.58 12.29
CA PRO A 7 1.21 3.62 11.17
C PRO A 7 0.33 2.36 11.04
N VAL A 8 0.85 1.21 11.49
CA VAL A 8 0.12 -0.06 11.51
C VAL A 8 -1.16 0.00 12.36
N ASP A 9 -1.16 0.78 13.45
CA ASP A 9 -2.29 0.89 14.38
C ASP A 9 -3.49 1.58 13.72
N LEU A 10 -3.27 2.35 12.66
CA LEU A 10 -4.34 2.99 11.88
C LEU A 10 -5.03 2.02 10.91
N ILE A 11 -4.33 0.96 10.50
CA ILE A 11 -4.80 0.01 9.48
C ILE A 11 -5.45 -1.22 10.14
N LEU A 12 -4.95 -1.66 11.29
CA LEU A 12 -5.48 -2.84 12.00
C LEU A 12 -7.01 -2.82 12.21
N PRO A 13 -7.65 -1.71 12.60
CA PRO A 13 -9.11 -1.65 12.75
C PRO A 13 -9.88 -1.87 11.44
N LEU A 14 -9.26 -1.57 10.30
CA LEU A 14 -9.86 -1.69 8.96
C LEU A 14 -9.67 -3.08 8.35
N GLN A 15 -8.85 -3.95 8.96
CA GLN A 15 -8.49 -5.25 8.39
C GLN A 15 -9.71 -6.09 8.01
N ASN A 16 -10.74 -6.10 8.87
CA ASN A 16 -11.97 -6.87 8.63
C ASN A 16 -12.89 -6.25 7.56
N GLN A 17 -12.65 -4.99 7.17
CA GLN A 17 -13.42 -4.29 6.15
C GLN A 17 -12.81 -4.46 4.75
N LEU A 18 -11.54 -4.87 4.67
CA LEU A 18 -10.79 -5.01 3.43
C LEU A 18 -10.85 -6.46 2.95
N ARG A 19 -11.89 -6.79 2.16
CA ARG A 19 -12.21 -8.16 1.71
C ARG A 19 -11.05 -8.91 1.06
N HIS A 20 -10.14 -8.20 0.39
CA HIS A 20 -9.01 -8.77 -0.34
C HIS A 20 -7.67 -8.63 0.40
N LEU A 21 -7.67 -8.13 1.64
CA LEU A 21 -6.43 -7.93 2.40
C LEU A 21 -5.93 -9.27 2.95
N THR A 22 -4.80 -9.74 2.41
CA THR A 22 -4.16 -11.01 2.81
C THR A 22 -3.00 -10.82 3.79
N HIS A 23 -2.24 -9.73 3.64
CA HIS A 23 -1.03 -9.46 4.42
C HIS A 23 -0.93 -7.98 4.81
N ILE A 24 -0.43 -7.71 6.02
CA ILE A 24 -0.01 -6.38 6.46
C ILE A 24 1.49 -6.43 6.69
N VAL A 25 2.23 -5.58 5.98
CA VAL A 25 3.69 -5.51 6.09
C VAL A 25 4.10 -4.12 6.57
N GLY A 26 4.72 -4.06 7.74
CA GLY A 26 5.33 -2.82 8.25
C GLY A 26 6.81 -2.77 7.88
N VAL A 27 7.22 -1.70 7.18
CA VAL A 27 8.63 -1.44 6.87
C VAL A 27 9.08 -0.22 7.67
N ASP A 28 10.04 -0.40 8.57
CA ASP A 28 10.63 0.67 9.38
C ASP A 28 12.16 0.48 9.46
N LYS A 29 12.89 1.54 9.83
CA LYS A 29 14.34 1.52 10.05
C LYS A 29 14.74 0.81 11.35
N LEU A 30 13.77 0.39 12.17
CA LEU A 30 13.99 -0.15 13.51
C LEU A 30 13.97 -1.69 13.51
N ALA A 31 15.06 -2.26 12.99
CA ALA A 31 15.34 -3.71 12.95
C ALA A 31 14.31 -4.58 12.18
N PRO A 32 14.71 -5.77 11.67
CA PRO A 32 13.77 -6.69 11.03
C PRO A 32 12.66 -7.09 11.99
N ALA A 33 11.41 -7.12 11.52
CA ALA A 33 10.31 -7.68 12.29
C ALA A 33 10.62 -9.14 12.62
N THR A 34 10.71 -9.49 13.90
CA THR A 34 11.07 -10.85 14.34
C THR A 34 9.88 -11.79 14.46
N THR A 35 8.67 -11.26 14.38
CA THR A 35 7.40 -11.98 14.59
C THR A 35 6.51 -12.03 13.34
N ALA A 36 6.93 -11.42 12.22
CA ALA A 36 6.18 -11.39 10.97
C ALA A 36 7.08 -11.75 9.79
N LEU A 37 6.48 -12.22 8.69
CA LEU A 37 7.23 -12.47 7.45
C LEU A 37 7.76 -11.15 6.88
N ALA A 38 9.00 -11.17 6.41
CA ALA A 38 9.55 -10.07 5.63
C ALA A 38 8.84 -9.97 4.26
N LEU A 39 8.84 -8.77 3.65
CA LEU A 39 8.24 -8.57 2.33
C LEU A 39 8.81 -9.53 1.28
N SER A 40 10.14 -9.74 1.28
CA SER A 40 10.79 -10.69 0.38
C SER A 40 10.26 -12.12 0.57
N GLN A 41 10.07 -12.55 1.81
CA GLN A 41 9.53 -13.89 2.11
C GLN A 41 8.07 -14.04 1.70
N ILE A 42 7.29 -12.97 1.75
CA ILE A 42 5.90 -12.97 1.25
C ILE A 42 5.92 -13.13 -0.27
N ILE A 43 6.77 -12.37 -0.97
CA ILE A 43 6.92 -12.46 -2.43
C ILE A 43 7.35 -13.87 -2.83
N ASP A 44 8.38 -14.43 -2.19
CA ASP A 44 8.92 -15.76 -2.51
C ASP A 44 7.90 -16.90 -2.30
N ARG A 45 6.96 -16.72 -1.38
CA ARG A 45 5.91 -17.71 -1.04
C ARG A 45 4.61 -17.49 -1.80
N SER A 46 4.45 -16.36 -2.47
CA SER A 46 3.24 -16.05 -3.21
C SER A 46 3.27 -16.78 -4.54
N GLU A 47 2.22 -17.53 -4.85
CA GLU A 47 2.08 -18.11 -6.18
C GLU A 47 1.78 -16.99 -7.20
N PRO A 48 2.34 -17.08 -8.42
CA PRO A 48 1.93 -16.21 -9.52
C PRO A 48 0.42 -16.27 -9.72
N LEU A 49 -0.18 -15.14 -10.10
CA LEU A 49 -1.59 -15.10 -10.47
C LEU A 49 -1.85 -16.10 -11.61
N GLN A 50 -2.72 -17.08 -11.36
CA GLN A 50 -3.04 -18.12 -12.33
C GLN A 50 -4.10 -17.68 -13.36
N SER A 51 -4.76 -16.56 -13.10
CA SER A 51 -5.83 -16.00 -13.93
C SER A 51 -5.95 -14.50 -13.68
N ASP A 52 -6.54 -13.81 -14.65
CA ASP A 52 -6.88 -12.40 -14.50
C ASP A 52 -7.83 -12.18 -13.33
N ILE A 53 -7.54 -11.18 -12.52
CA ILE A 53 -8.46 -10.71 -11.49
C ILE A 53 -9.38 -9.68 -12.13
N ASN A 54 -10.68 -9.98 -12.15
CA ASN A 54 -11.69 -9.05 -12.66
C ASN A 54 -11.87 -7.86 -11.70
N ILE A 55 -11.12 -6.79 -11.95
CA ILE A 55 -11.14 -5.53 -11.20
C ILE A 55 -11.38 -4.38 -12.19
N HIS A 56 -12.25 -3.44 -11.83
CA HIS A 56 -12.49 -2.22 -12.59
C HIS A 56 -11.42 -1.16 -12.28
N GLY A 57 -10.98 -0.41 -13.30
CA GLY A 57 -9.88 0.55 -13.17
C GLY A 57 -10.12 1.69 -12.15
N ASP A 58 -11.38 1.99 -11.86
CA ASP A 58 -11.78 2.99 -10.85
C ASP A 58 -11.97 2.41 -9.44
N GLU A 59 -11.71 1.11 -9.25
CA GLU A 59 -11.63 0.52 -7.91
C GLU A 59 -10.38 0.98 -7.17
N LEU A 60 -10.48 1.03 -5.83
CA LEU A 60 -9.40 1.45 -4.95
C LEU A 60 -8.22 0.48 -5.06
N ALA A 61 -7.07 0.99 -5.47
CA ALA A 61 -5.82 0.24 -5.58
C ALA A 61 -4.90 0.46 -4.38
N ALA A 62 -4.85 1.70 -3.85
CA ALA A 62 -3.96 2.05 -2.75
C ALA A 62 -4.53 3.18 -1.88
N VAL A 63 -4.13 3.21 -0.60
CA VAL A 63 -4.33 4.36 0.29
C VAL A 63 -2.96 4.80 0.80
N LEU A 64 -2.52 5.99 0.41
CA LEU A 64 -1.22 6.54 0.83
C LEU A 64 -1.43 7.58 1.93
N PHE A 65 -0.80 7.37 3.09
CA PHE A 65 -0.91 8.31 4.19
C PHE A 65 0.16 9.41 4.11
N THR A 66 -0.26 10.65 4.32
CA THR A 66 0.62 11.82 4.39
C THR A 66 0.60 12.40 5.80
N SER A 67 1.69 13.06 6.20
CA SER A 67 1.88 13.57 7.57
C SER A 67 0.79 14.54 8.03
N GLY A 68 0.19 15.29 7.11
CA GLY A 68 -0.82 16.31 7.41
C GLY A 68 -0.24 17.45 8.25
N THR A 69 -0.54 18.70 7.90
CA THR A 69 -0.13 19.87 8.70
C THR A 69 -0.92 20.00 10.01
N GLU A 70 -2.09 19.37 10.09
CA GLU A 70 -3.04 19.43 11.22
C GLU A 70 -2.87 18.26 12.22
N GLY A 71 -1.73 17.57 12.20
CA GLY A 71 -1.35 16.55 13.20
C GLY A 71 -1.88 15.14 12.96
N MET A 72 -3.06 15.00 12.33
CA MET A 72 -3.62 13.69 11.96
C MET A 72 -3.20 13.28 10.53
N PRO A 73 -2.70 12.04 10.35
CA PRO A 73 -2.42 11.49 9.02
C PRO A 73 -3.66 11.49 8.13
N LYS A 74 -3.52 11.99 6.90
CA LYS A 74 -4.59 11.94 5.88
C LYS A 74 -4.29 10.82 4.88
N GLY A 75 -5.25 9.92 4.67
CA GLY A 75 -5.17 8.84 3.68
C GLY A 75 -5.65 9.32 2.31
N VAL A 76 -4.78 9.27 1.31
CA VAL A 76 -5.09 9.59 -0.09
C VAL A 76 -5.50 8.29 -0.78
N MET A 77 -6.76 8.23 -1.23
CA MET A 77 -7.29 7.09 -1.99
C MET A 77 -6.86 7.19 -3.45
N LEU A 78 -6.24 6.15 -3.97
CA LEU A 78 -5.79 6.03 -5.36
C LEU A 78 -6.44 4.81 -6.00
N THR A 79 -7.07 5.03 -7.15
CA THR A 79 -7.57 3.95 -8.02
C THR A 79 -6.46 3.39 -8.91
N HIS A 80 -6.71 2.26 -9.58
CA HIS A 80 -5.77 1.72 -10.58
C HIS A 80 -5.51 2.73 -11.70
N ASN A 81 -6.55 3.39 -12.19
CA ASN A 81 -6.46 4.42 -13.22
C ASN A 81 -5.66 5.64 -12.76
N ASN A 82 -5.76 6.05 -11.48
CA ASN A 82 -4.93 7.15 -10.96
C ASN A 82 -3.43 6.82 -11.03
N ILE A 83 -3.07 5.58 -10.66
CA ILE A 83 -1.67 5.12 -10.66
C ILE A 83 -1.14 5.04 -12.10
N LEU A 84 -1.88 4.39 -13.00
CA LEU A 84 -1.49 4.24 -14.41
C LEU A 84 -1.37 5.59 -15.14
N ALA A 85 -2.28 6.53 -14.85
CA ALA A 85 -2.20 7.88 -15.41
C ALA A 85 -0.93 8.61 -14.95
N SER A 86 -0.57 8.47 -13.67
CA SER A 86 0.67 9.05 -13.13
C SER A 86 1.91 8.44 -13.79
N ASP A 87 1.96 7.12 -13.92
CA ASP A 87 3.10 6.40 -14.51
C ASP A 87 3.29 6.74 -16.00
N THR A 88 2.19 6.77 -16.75
CA THR A 88 2.20 7.18 -18.17
C THR A 88 2.73 8.60 -18.35
N GLY A 89 2.35 9.52 -17.46
CA GLY A 89 2.84 10.89 -17.46
C GLY A 89 4.34 10.98 -17.19
N VAL A 90 4.84 10.16 -16.26
CA VAL A 90 6.28 10.05 -15.99
C VAL A 90 7.01 9.50 -17.20
N LEU A 91 6.61 8.34 -17.74
CA LEU A 91 7.27 7.72 -18.89
C LEU A 91 7.40 8.68 -20.07
N ARG A 92 6.33 9.41 -20.41
CA ARG A 92 6.36 10.44 -21.47
C ARG A 92 7.28 11.62 -21.18
N ALA A 93 7.54 11.91 -19.90
CA ALA A 93 8.46 12.96 -19.49
C ALA A 93 9.92 12.48 -19.41
N VAL A 94 10.18 11.16 -19.36
CA VAL A 94 11.54 10.58 -19.29
C VAL A 94 12.01 9.97 -20.62
N GLU A 95 11.16 9.89 -21.63
CA GLU A 95 11.58 9.57 -23.01
C GLU A 95 12.44 10.72 -23.58
N PHE A 96 13.71 10.40 -23.89
CA PHE A 96 14.63 11.24 -24.67
C PHE A 96 14.39 11.07 -26.18
#